data_AF-A0A955KAJ8-F1
#
_entry.id   AF-A0A955KAJ8-F1
#
_cell.length_a   1.000
_cell.length_b   1.000
_cell.length_c   1.000
_cell.angle_alpha   90.00
_cell.angle_beta   90.00
_cell.angle_gamma   90.00
#
_symmetry.space_group_name_H-M   'P 1'
#
loop_
_entity.id
_entity.type
_entity.pdbx_description
1 polymer ?
#
loop_
_entity_poly.entity_id
_entity_poly.type
_entity_poly.pdbx_seq_one_letter_code
_entity_poly.pdbx_strand_id
1 'polypeptide(L)'
;MSKTAVNLIIVLGLITVAFAGYYLYTQKSATTLDFDSNRPTFDNMIANTRAFIERGKVLDGVQMNVGLFDDERFTSLRSYRTDIVEPPIGRSDPFAEVEDKVFDELEPPASVPVITNI
;
A
#
# COMPACT_ATOMS: atom_id res chain seq x y z
N MET A 1 48.67 52.56 8.85
CA MET A 1 49.21 51.20 8.61
C MET A 1 50.34 51.27 7.60
N SER A 2 51.42 50.50 7.79
CA SER A 2 52.54 50.46 6.84
C SER A 2 52.08 49.86 5.51
N LYS A 3 52.52 50.43 4.37
CA LYS A 3 52.22 49.93 3.01
C LYS A 3 52.61 48.46 2.84
N THR A 4 53.66 48.04 3.53
CA THR A 4 54.13 46.65 3.55
C THR A 4 53.13 45.71 4.23
N ALA A 5 52.49 46.17 5.31
CA ALA A 5 51.47 45.38 6.02
C ALA A 5 50.20 45.21 5.16
N VAL A 6 49.79 46.26 4.44
CA VAL A 6 48.65 46.21 3.52
C VAL A 6 48.89 45.22 2.39
N ASN A 7 50.07 45.26 1.75
CA ASN A 7 50.42 44.31 0.69
C ASN A 7 50.44 42.87 1.21
N LEU A 8 50.96 42.64 2.42
CA LEU A 8 51.03 41.30 3.00
C LEU A 8 49.63 40.73 3.29
N ILE A 9 48.71 41.56 3.81
CA ILE A 9 47.32 41.17 4.04
C ILE A 9 46.61 40.84 2.72
N ILE A 10 46.84 41.62 1.66
CA ILE A 10 46.23 41.37 0.35
C ILE A 10 46.70 40.03 -0.22
N VAL A 11 48.00 39.75 -0.19
CA VAL A 11 48.57 38.48 -0.69
C VAL A 11 48.00 37.30 0.11
N LEU A 12 47.93 37.43 1.43
CA LEU A 12 47.44 36.37 2.30
C LEU A 12 45.93 36.13 2.08
N GLY A 13 45.15 37.19 1.88
CA GLY A 13 43.75 37.10 1.49
C GLY A 13 43.55 36.38 0.16
N LEU A 14 44.37 36.70 -0.85
CA LEU A 14 44.32 36.06 -2.17
C LEU A 14 44.61 34.56 -2.09
N ILE A 15 45.64 34.16 -1.32
CA ILE A 15 45.97 32.75 -1.10
C ILE A 15 44.81 32.02 -0.41
N THR A 16 44.20 32.66 0.60
CA THR A 16 43.09 32.06 1.36
C THR A 16 41.86 31.85 0.48
N VAL A 17 41.51 32.82 -0.36
CA VAL A 17 40.40 32.72 -1.32
C VAL A 17 40.68 31.65 -2.38
N ALA A 18 41.90 31.58 -2.90
CA ALA A 18 42.30 30.57 -3.87
C ALA A 18 42.22 29.15 -3.27
N PHE A 19 42.69 28.97 -2.04
CA PHE A 19 42.63 27.68 -1.33
C PHE A 19 41.18 27.27 -1.03
N ALA A 20 40.37 28.19 -0.50
CA ALA A 20 38.96 27.92 -0.23
C ALA A 20 38.18 27.60 -1.51
N GLY A 21 38.44 28.35 -2.59
CA GLY A 21 37.85 28.10 -3.91
C GLY A 21 38.23 26.73 -4.46
N TYR A 22 39.51 26.35 -4.37
CA TYR A 22 40.00 25.03 -4.78
C TYR A 22 39.36 23.91 -3.95
N TYR A 23 39.31 24.06 -2.62
CA TYR A 23 38.71 23.07 -1.72
C TYR A 23 37.21 22.88 -1.99
N LEU A 24 36.45 23.96 -2.18
CA LEU A 24 35.04 23.88 -2.53
C LEU A 24 34.82 23.29 -3.93
N TYR A 25 35.71 23.59 -4.88
CA TYR A 25 35.66 23.03 -6.22
C TYR A 25 35.91 21.52 -6.22
N THR A 26 36.93 21.04 -5.50
CA THR A 26 37.21 19.60 -5.39
C THR A 26 36.13 18.85 -4.59
N GLN A 27 35.56 19.48 -3.57
CA GLN A 27 34.43 18.90 -2.82
C GLN A 27 33.17 18.79 -3.68
N LYS A 28 32.90 19.75 -4.58
CA LYS A 28 31.81 19.63 -5.57
C LYS A 28 32.06 18.50 -6.56
N SER A 29 33.31 18.26 -6.97
CA SER A 29 33.66 17.12 -7.81
C SER A 29 33.51 15.77 -7.08
N ALA A 30 33.66 15.73 -5.76
CA ALA A 30 33.33 14.55 -4.95
C ALA A 30 31.83 14.43 -4.64
N THR A 31 31.09 15.54 -4.74
CA THR A 31 29.62 15.65 -4.55
C THR A 31 28.90 15.77 -5.89
N THR A 32 29.52 15.37 -7.00
CA THR A 32 28.72 15.00 -8.17
C THR A 32 28.02 13.71 -7.79
N LEU A 33 26.69 13.73 -7.71
CA LEU A 33 25.87 12.53 -7.51
C LEU A 33 26.52 11.38 -8.28
N ASP A 34 26.98 10.37 -7.56
CA ASP A 34 27.61 9.20 -8.15
C ASP A 34 26.50 8.44 -8.90
N PHE A 35 26.32 8.81 -10.17
CA PHE A 35 25.36 8.18 -11.06
C PHE A 35 25.74 6.72 -11.32
N ASP A 36 27.02 6.34 -11.21
CA ASP A 36 27.43 4.93 -11.35
C ASP A 36 27.00 4.09 -10.15
N SER A 37 27.02 4.64 -8.92
CA SER A 37 26.48 3.93 -7.75
C SER A 37 24.95 3.77 -7.78
N ASN A 38 24.22 4.70 -8.40
CA ASN A 38 22.74 4.70 -8.43
C ASN A 38 22.13 4.09 -9.70
N ARG A 39 22.94 3.91 -10.75
CA ARG A 39 22.57 3.21 -11.99
C ARG A 39 21.92 1.84 -11.79
N PRO A 40 22.48 0.91 -10.98
CA PRO A 40 21.86 -0.39 -10.79
C PRO A 40 20.46 -0.28 -10.15
N THR A 41 20.23 0.67 -9.24
CA THR A 41 18.91 0.90 -8.64
C THR A 41 17.92 1.47 -9.65
N PHE A 42 18.35 2.40 -10.51
CA PHE A 42 17.51 2.96 -11.57
C PHE A 42 17.15 1.93 -12.63
N ASP A 43 18.10 1.11 -13.06
CA ASP A 43 17.87 0.02 -14.01
C ASP A 43 16.90 -1.03 -13.45
N ASN A 44 17.02 -1.34 -12.15
CA ASN A 44 16.10 -2.25 -11.46
C ASN A 44 14.68 -1.67 -11.40
N MET A 45 14.53 -0.37 -11.15
CA MET A 45 13.23 0.31 -11.14
C MET A 45 12.56 0.25 -12.52
N ILE A 46 13.30 0.49 -13.60
CA ILE A 46 12.78 0.40 -14.97
C ILE A 46 12.37 -1.03 -15.31
N ALA A 47 13.20 -2.02 -14.96
CA ALA A 47 12.89 -3.43 -15.22
C ALA A 47 11.61 -3.90 -14.51
N ASN A 48 11.44 -3.55 -13.23
CA ASN A 48 10.24 -3.90 -12.47
C ASN A 48 8.98 -3.22 -13.00
N THR A 49 9.09 -1.96 -13.42
CA THR A 49 7.95 -1.22 -13.99
C THR A 49 7.47 -1.88 -15.28
N ARG A 50 8.40 -2.31 -16.15
CA ARG A 50 8.06 -3.03 -17.39
C ARG A 50 7.35 -4.36 -17.10
N ALA A 51 7.89 -5.15 -16.17
CA ALA A 51 7.30 -6.42 -15.77
C ALA A 51 5.90 -6.26 -15.15
N PHE A 52 5.67 -5.19 -14.38
CA PHE A 52 4.36 -4.87 -13.81
C PHE A 52 3.34 -4.54 -14.91
N ILE A 53 3.70 -3.67 -15.86
CA ILE A 53 2.82 -3.29 -16.98
C ILE A 53 2.48 -4.51 -17.83
N GLU A 54 3.46 -5.36 -18.12
CA GLU A 54 3.26 -6.59 -18.89
C GLU A 54 2.28 -7.55 -18.19
N ARG A 55 2.47 -7.80 -16.89
CA ARG A 55 1.58 -8.64 -16.10
C ARG A 55 0.17 -8.07 -15.99
N GLY A 56 0.04 -6.75 -15.86
CA GLY A 56 -1.25 -6.07 -15.86
C GLY A 56 -2.02 -6.29 -17.17
N LYS A 57 -1.35 -6.18 -18.32
CA LYS A 57 -1.95 -6.47 -19.63
C LYS A 57 -2.37 -7.94 -19.78
N VAL A 58 -1.58 -8.86 -19.24
CA VAL A 58 -1.93 -10.29 -19.26
C VAL A 58 -3.19 -10.53 -18.43
N LEU A 59 -3.27 -9.97 -17.23
CA LEU A 59 -4.45 -10.11 -16.35
C LEU A 59 -5.70 -9.47 -16.93
N ASP A 60 -5.57 -8.33 -17.61
CA ASP A 60 -6.69 -7.66 -18.30
C ASP A 60 -7.25 -8.53 -19.46
N GLY A 61 -6.39 -9.36 -20.05
CA GLY A 61 -6.79 -10.35 -21.06
C GLY A 61 -7.41 -11.64 -20.50
N VAL A 62 -7.30 -11.89 -19.19
CA VAL A 62 -7.90 -13.07 -18.55
C VAL A 62 -9.38 -12.78 -18.29
N GLN A 63 -10.22 -13.09 -19.28
CA GLN A 63 -11.67 -13.13 -19.09
C GLN A 63 -12.06 -14.50 -18.54
N MET A 64 -12.55 -14.53 -17.31
CA MET A 64 -13.10 -15.75 -16.70
C MET A 64 -14.46 -16.05 -17.33
N ASN A 65 -14.55 -17.13 -18.10
CA ASN A 65 -15.83 -17.62 -18.64
C ASN A 65 -16.66 -18.23 -17.51
N VAL A 66 -17.60 -17.45 -16.99
CA VAL A 66 -18.52 -17.85 -15.91
C VAL A 66 -19.72 -18.66 -16.39
N GLY A 67 -19.88 -18.89 -17.70
CA GLY A 67 -21.03 -19.60 -18.26
C GLY A 67 -21.20 -21.04 -17.78
N LEU A 68 -20.15 -21.66 -17.21
CA LEU A 68 -20.25 -22.97 -16.56
C LEU A 68 -21.05 -22.90 -15.24
N PHE A 69 -21.02 -21.77 -14.54
CA PHE A 69 -21.77 -21.56 -13.30
C PHE A 69 -23.24 -21.16 -13.53
N ASP A 70 -23.60 -20.82 -14.78
CA ASP A 70 -24.97 -20.52 -15.20
C ASP A 70 -25.78 -21.78 -15.59
N ASP A 71 -25.19 -22.99 -15.57
CA ASP A 71 -25.93 -24.23 -15.83
C ASP A 71 -26.89 -24.53 -14.65
N GLU A 72 -28.16 -24.77 -14.98
CA GLU A 72 -29.27 -25.05 -14.05
C GLU A 72 -28.97 -26.20 -13.07
N ARG A 73 -28.01 -27.07 -13.38
CA ARG A 73 -27.56 -28.14 -12.48
C ARG A 73 -26.74 -27.63 -11.30
N PHE A 74 -26.04 -26.51 -11.44
CA PHE A 74 -25.25 -25.89 -10.36
C PHE A 74 -26.06 -24.90 -9.50
N THR A 75 -27.23 -24.44 -9.97
CA THR A 75 -28.19 -23.64 -9.17
C THR A 75 -29.05 -24.50 -8.22
N SER A 76 -28.91 -25.83 -8.26
CA SER A 76 -29.64 -26.76 -7.38
C SER A 76 -29.21 -26.73 -5.91
N LEU A 77 -28.12 -26.04 -5.59
CA LEU A 77 -27.79 -25.68 -4.21
C LEU A 77 -28.76 -24.60 -3.76
N ARG A 78 -29.95 -25.02 -3.28
CA ARG A 78 -30.92 -24.15 -2.59
C ARG A 78 -30.14 -23.25 -1.64
N SER A 79 -30.15 -21.96 -1.93
CA SER A 79 -29.60 -20.95 -1.04
C SER A 79 -30.39 -20.98 0.26
N TYR A 80 -29.84 -21.59 1.31
CA TYR A 80 -30.30 -21.43 2.69
C TYR A 80 -29.81 -20.10 3.30
N ARG A 81 -29.51 -19.10 2.46
CA ARG A 81 -29.15 -17.77 2.95
C ARG A 81 -30.42 -17.15 3.51
N THR A 82 -30.50 -17.10 4.83
CA THR A 82 -31.27 -16.07 5.52
C THR A 82 -30.73 -14.72 5.05
N ASP A 83 -31.63 -13.81 4.68
CA ASP A 83 -31.23 -12.44 4.34
C ASP A 83 -30.39 -11.87 5.49
N ILE A 84 -29.18 -11.42 5.16
CA ILE A 84 -28.30 -10.77 6.14
C ILE A 84 -28.93 -9.41 6.43
N VAL A 85 -29.69 -9.32 7.51
CA VAL A 85 -30.13 -8.04 8.05
C VAL A 85 -28.89 -7.38 8.62
N GLU A 86 -28.34 -6.41 7.89
CA GLU A 86 -27.24 -5.59 8.40
C GLU A 86 -27.70 -4.90 9.69
N PRO A 87 -27.00 -5.12 10.82
CA PRO A 87 -27.31 -4.39 12.03
C PRO A 87 -27.06 -2.91 11.77
N PRO A 88 -27.86 -2.00 12.35
CA PRO A 88 -27.63 -0.57 12.22
C PRO A 88 -26.20 -0.23 12.65
N ILE A 89 -25.51 0.57 11.85
CA ILE A 89 -24.16 1.04 12.14
C ILE A 89 -24.17 1.90 13.40
N GLY A 90 -23.71 1.30 14.50
CA GLY A 90 -23.55 1.96 15.78
C GLY A 90 -24.85 2.10 16.58
N ARG A 91 -24.67 2.50 17.83
CA ARG A 91 -25.77 2.92 18.70
C ARG A 91 -26.05 4.39 18.41
N SER A 92 -27.31 4.81 18.45
CA SER A 92 -27.68 6.23 18.40
C SER A 92 -27.01 7.03 19.53
N ASP A 93 -26.77 6.38 20.67
CA ASP A 93 -25.96 6.88 21.77
C ASP A 93 -24.87 5.85 22.14
N PRO A 94 -23.58 6.19 21.95
CA PRO A 94 -22.46 5.30 22.26
C PRO A 94 -22.22 5.08 23.77
N PHE A 95 -22.88 5.84 24.65
CA PHE A 95 -22.71 5.74 26.12
C PHE A 95 -23.93 5.19 26.86
N ALA A 96 -25.01 4.86 26.16
CA ALA A 96 -26.18 4.26 26.79
C ALA A 96 -25.83 2.87 27.39
N GLU A 97 -26.56 2.42 28.40
CA GLU A 97 -26.33 1.11 29.02
C GLU A 97 -26.63 -0.02 28.03
N VAL A 98 -25.79 -1.07 27.96
CA VAL A 98 -26.01 -2.20 27.04
C VAL A 98 -27.11 -3.07 27.64
N GLU A 99 -28.30 -3.05 27.03
CA GLU A 99 -29.35 -4.00 27.37
C GLU A 99 -28.97 -5.35 26.74
N ASP A 100 -28.33 -6.23 27.51
CA ASP A 100 -28.06 -7.61 27.12
C ASP A 100 -29.39 -8.32 26.94
N LYS A 101 -29.92 -8.30 25.71
CA LYS A 101 -30.95 -9.24 25.30
C LYS A 101 -30.29 -10.61 25.16
N VAL A 102 -30.26 -11.30 26.30
CA VAL A 102 -30.00 -12.73 26.46
C VAL A 102 -30.64 -13.48 25.29
N PHE A 103 -29.87 -14.37 24.68
CA PHE A 103 -30.26 -15.31 23.63
C PHE A 103 -31.24 -16.37 24.17
N ASP A 104 -32.35 -15.94 24.78
CA ASP A 104 -33.44 -16.78 25.29
C ASP A 104 -34.61 -16.75 24.31
N GLU A 105 -34.46 -17.36 23.12
CA GLU A 105 -35.59 -17.95 22.39
C GLU A 105 -35.10 -18.86 21.24
N LEU A 106 -34.39 -19.94 21.57
CA LEU A 106 -34.42 -21.12 20.70
C LEU A 106 -35.59 -21.99 21.15
N GLU A 107 -36.79 -21.63 20.69
CA GLU A 107 -37.93 -22.53 20.73
C GLU A 107 -37.53 -23.82 19.98
N PRO A 108 -37.56 -25.00 20.61
CA PRO A 108 -37.28 -26.24 19.89
C PRO A 108 -38.36 -26.42 18.83
N PRO A 109 -38.02 -26.75 17.56
CA PRO A 109 -39.02 -26.95 16.54
C PRO A 109 -39.99 -28.05 16.98
N ALA A 110 -41.28 -27.73 16.88
CA ALA A 110 -42.39 -28.60 17.19
C ALA A 110 -42.18 -30.02 16.62
N SER A 111 -42.42 -30.99 17.51
CA SER A 111 -42.60 -32.43 17.28
C SER A 111 -42.61 -32.90 15.82
N VAL A 112 -41.59 -33.66 15.44
CA VAL A 112 -41.58 -34.50 14.23
C VAL A 112 -42.74 -35.51 14.33
N PRO A 113 -43.65 -35.62 13.35
CA PRO A 113 -44.63 -36.70 13.34
C PRO A 113 -43.89 -38.03 13.13
N VAL A 114 -44.01 -38.92 14.12
CA VAL A 114 -43.62 -40.31 14.00
C VAL A 114 -44.50 -40.94 12.92
N ILE A 115 -43.94 -41.20 11.74
CA ILE A 115 -44.58 -42.07 10.75
C ILE A 115 -44.42 -43.51 11.29
N THR A 116 -45.36 -43.92 12.13
CA THR A 116 -45.69 -45.33 12.32
C THR A 116 -46.74 -45.66 11.27
N ASN A 117 -46.44 -46.59 10.35
CA ASN A 117 -47.32 -47.70 10.00
C ASN A 117 -46.69 -48.53 8.86
N ILE A 118 -46.42 -49.82 9.13
CA ILE A 118 -47.16 -51.02 8.68
C ILE A 118 -46.85 -51.36 7.23
#